data_AF-A0A0N9NB11-F1
#
_entry.id   AF-A0A0N9NB11-F1
#
_cell.length_a   1.000
_cell.length_b   1.000
_cell.length_c   1.000
_cell.angle_alpha   90.00
_cell.angle_beta   90.00
_cell.angle_gamma   90.00
#
_symmetry.space_group_name_H-M   'P 1'
#
loop_
_entity.id
_entity.type
_entity.pdbx_description
1 polymer ?
#
loop_
_entity_poly.entity_id
_entity_poly.type
_entity_poly.pdbx_seq_one_letter_code
_entity_poly.pdbx_strand_id
1 'polypeptide(L)'
;MTVNTLVEDGLAALGAEDEVQTARAARAATVTALQQLLEVIDGRRAASHLQRWVAADVIDTVGEQLGRLGKLPAGSTETGRLVRVHLQMHGTRRADYFGTLQRGTRVRAVAGRIEKTAQPRIGHPHGEPVDQRWVIVELSVV
;
A
#
# COMPACT_ATOMS: atom_id res chain seq x y z
N MET A 1 -20.47 -0.26 41.83
CA MET A 1 -19.49 -0.52 40.76
C MET A 1 -20.13 -1.50 39.82
N THR A 2 -20.71 -0.97 38.75
CA THR A 2 -21.79 -1.59 38.00
C THR A 2 -21.21 -2.35 36.81
N VAL A 3 -21.65 -3.59 36.64
CA VAL A 3 -21.20 -4.57 35.62
C VAL A 3 -21.23 -3.99 34.19
N ASN A 4 -22.03 -2.95 33.94
CA ASN A 4 -22.14 -2.27 32.64
C ASN A 4 -20.82 -1.61 32.19
N THR A 5 -20.09 -0.97 33.10
CA THR A 5 -18.85 -0.25 32.76
C THR A 5 -17.76 -1.20 32.25
N LEU A 6 -17.67 -2.40 32.84
CA LEU A 6 -16.65 -3.39 32.48
C LEU A 6 -16.91 -4.05 31.11
N VAL A 7 -18.17 -4.10 30.67
CA VAL A 7 -18.54 -4.57 29.33
C VAL A 7 -18.28 -3.49 28.26
N GLU A 8 -18.58 -2.22 28.57
CA GLU A 8 -18.31 -1.09 27.69
C GLU A 8 -16.80 -0.88 27.46
N ASP A 9 -15.99 -0.97 28.51
CA ASP A 9 -14.52 -0.96 28.42
C ASP A 9 -13.99 -2.13 27.58
N GLY A 10 -14.58 -3.32 27.72
CA GLY A 10 -14.20 -4.50 26.94
C GLY A 10 -14.50 -4.37 25.44
N LEU A 11 -15.66 -3.84 25.05
CA LEU A 11 -15.99 -3.57 23.65
C LEU A 11 -15.11 -2.46 23.04
N ALA A 12 -14.82 -1.41 23.80
CA ALA A 12 -13.93 -0.35 23.35
C ALA A 12 -12.49 -0.87 23.12
N ALA A 13 -11.99 -1.72 24.01
CA ALA A 13 -10.68 -2.36 23.85
C ALA A 13 -10.61 -3.25 22.60
N LEU A 14 -11.64 -4.09 22.36
CA LEU A 14 -11.71 -4.92 21.16
C LEU A 14 -11.75 -4.10 19.86
N GLY A 15 -12.49 -2.98 19.86
CA GLY A 15 -12.52 -2.05 18.73
C GLY A 15 -11.16 -1.41 18.46
N ALA A 16 -10.47 -0.96 19.51
CA ALA A 16 -9.13 -0.38 19.39
C ALA A 16 -8.09 -1.39 18.89
N GLU A 17 -8.17 -2.65 19.32
CA GLU A 17 -7.32 -3.73 18.81
C GLU A 17 -7.55 -3.99 17.32
N ASP A 18 -8.80 -4.02 16.86
CA ASP A 18 -9.13 -4.19 15.44
C ASP A 18 -8.64 -3.00 14.59
N GLU A 19 -8.76 -1.77 15.10
CA GLU A 19 -8.22 -0.57 14.44
C GLU A 19 -6.69 -0.62 14.31
N VAL A 20 -5.99 -1.03 15.39
CA VAL A 20 -4.52 -1.19 15.37
C VAL A 20 -4.11 -2.28 14.38
N GLN A 21 -4.81 -3.41 14.35
CA GLN A 21 -4.53 -4.48 13.39
C GLN A 21 -4.82 -4.04 11.95
N THR A 22 -5.89 -3.30 11.74
CA THR A 22 -6.24 -2.71 10.46
C THR A 22 -5.17 -1.74 9.97
N ALA A 23 -4.67 -0.86 10.84
CA ALA A 23 -3.58 0.07 10.52
C ALA A 23 -2.26 -0.66 10.21
N ARG A 24 -1.93 -1.73 10.96
CA ARG A 24 -0.76 -2.58 10.70
C ARG A 24 -0.85 -3.28 9.34
N ALA A 25 -2.01 -3.85 9.02
CA ALA A 25 -2.27 -4.50 7.74
C ALA A 25 -2.19 -3.50 6.57
N ALA A 26 -2.77 -2.31 6.73
CA ALA A 26 -2.71 -1.23 5.77
C ALA A 26 -1.26 -0.81 5.48
N ARG A 27 -0.44 -0.64 6.54
CA ARG A 27 0.96 -0.29 6.41
C ARG A 27 1.78 -1.39 5.74
N ALA A 28 1.58 -2.65 6.14
CA ALA A 28 2.28 -3.79 5.56
C ALA A 28 2.00 -3.90 4.05
N ALA A 29 0.73 -3.81 3.65
CA ALA A 29 0.33 -3.81 2.25
C ALA A 29 0.96 -2.65 1.48
N THR A 30 0.97 -1.44 2.04
CA THR A 30 1.60 -0.26 1.42
C THR A 30 3.10 -0.46 1.20
N VAL A 31 3.81 -0.96 2.22
CA VAL A 31 5.25 -1.23 2.11
C VAL A 31 5.52 -2.28 1.03
N THR A 32 4.77 -3.38 1.02
CA THR A 32 4.91 -4.42 -0.01
C THR A 32 4.60 -3.89 -1.41
N ALA A 33 3.53 -3.10 -1.57
CA ALA A 33 3.17 -2.49 -2.84
C ALA A 33 4.27 -1.56 -3.37
N LEU A 34 4.78 -0.66 -2.52
CA LEU A 34 5.85 0.26 -2.89
C LEU A 34 7.19 -0.45 -3.16
N GLN A 35 7.49 -1.54 -2.47
CA GLN A 35 8.66 -2.38 -2.77
C GLN A 35 8.52 -3.06 -4.13
N GLN A 36 7.36 -3.66 -4.43
CA GLN A 36 7.14 -4.26 -5.75
C GLN A 36 7.16 -3.23 -6.87
N LEU A 37 6.69 -2.02 -6.60
CA LEU A 37 6.81 -0.89 -7.52
C LEU A 37 8.28 -0.59 -7.84
N LEU A 38 9.15 -0.52 -6.83
CA LEU A 38 10.60 -0.37 -7.00
C LEU A 38 11.23 -1.51 -7.81
N GLU A 39 10.81 -2.75 -7.55
CA GLU A 39 11.29 -3.91 -8.33
C GLU A 39 10.91 -3.82 -9.80
N VAL A 40 9.70 -3.34 -10.11
CA VAL A 40 9.26 -3.11 -11.50
C VAL A 40 10.07 -2.00 -12.16
N ILE A 41 10.32 -0.89 -11.46
CA ILE A 41 11.17 0.21 -11.95
C ILE A 41 12.60 -0.27 -12.23
N ASP A 42 13.12 -1.14 -11.37
CA ASP A 42 14.44 -1.73 -11.51
C ASP A 42 14.48 -2.85 -12.57
N GLY A 43 13.35 -3.18 -13.21
CA GLY A 43 13.24 -4.25 -14.22
C GLY A 43 13.36 -5.66 -13.67
N ARG A 44 13.31 -5.83 -12.34
CA ARG A 44 13.41 -7.13 -11.65
C ARG A 44 12.07 -7.87 -11.58
N ARG A 45 10.97 -7.21 -11.91
CA ARG A 45 9.60 -7.75 -11.86
C ARG A 45 8.77 -7.21 -13.04
N ALA A 46 7.86 -8.04 -13.56
CA ALA A 46 6.93 -7.61 -14.60
C ALA A 46 5.84 -6.67 -14.03
N ALA A 47 5.42 -5.67 -14.81
CA ALA A 47 4.40 -4.70 -14.41
C ALA A 47 3.03 -5.33 -14.09
N SER A 48 2.72 -6.50 -14.68
CA SER A 48 1.50 -7.27 -14.36
C SER A 48 1.38 -7.62 -12.88
N HIS A 49 2.50 -7.73 -12.15
CA HIS A 49 2.48 -8.02 -10.71
C HIS A 49 1.94 -6.84 -9.88
N LEU A 50 1.91 -5.62 -10.42
CA LEU A 50 1.36 -4.44 -9.73
C LEU A 50 -0.17 -4.40 -9.71
N GLN A 51 -0.84 -5.13 -10.62
CA GLN A 51 -2.31 -5.20 -10.68
C GLN A 51 -2.95 -5.74 -9.40
N ARG A 52 -2.17 -6.41 -8.55
CA ARG A 52 -2.61 -6.84 -7.23
C ARG A 52 -2.71 -5.69 -6.21
N TRP A 53 -1.90 -4.65 -6.39
CA TRP A 53 -1.63 -3.64 -5.37
C TRP A 53 -2.06 -2.24 -5.76
N VAL A 54 -2.21 -1.99 -7.05
CA VAL A 54 -2.48 -0.66 -7.61
C VAL A 54 -3.77 -0.74 -8.41
N ALA A 55 -4.64 0.26 -8.24
CA ALA A 55 -5.86 0.37 -9.02
C ALA A 55 -5.53 0.55 -10.51
N ALA A 56 -6.39 0.05 -11.40
CA ALA A 56 -6.10 -0.04 -12.82
C ALA A 56 -5.84 1.33 -13.47
N ASP A 57 -6.63 2.34 -13.08
CA ASP A 57 -6.50 3.74 -13.47
C ASP A 57 -5.20 4.41 -12.99
N VAL A 58 -4.64 3.93 -11.88
CA VAL A 58 -3.39 4.44 -11.31
C VAL A 58 -2.17 3.83 -12.00
N ILE A 59 -2.27 2.61 -12.55
CA ILE A 59 -1.13 1.92 -13.18
C ILE A 59 -0.54 2.74 -14.34
N ASP A 60 -1.39 3.34 -15.18
CA ASP A 60 -0.94 4.11 -16.34
C ASP A 60 -0.20 5.38 -15.90
N THR A 61 -0.77 6.11 -14.93
CA THR A 61 -0.16 7.31 -14.33
C THR A 61 1.18 6.98 -13.66
N VAL A 62 1.23 5.85 -12.97
CA VAL A 62 2.44 5.32 -12.35
C VAL A 62 3.51 5.08 -13.41
N GLY A 63 3.20 4.40 -14.51
CA GLY A 63 4.15 4.16 -15.61
C GLY A 63 4.82 5.45 -16.10
N GLU A 64 4.04 6.51 -16.33
CA GLU A 64 4.55 7.82 -16.74
C GLU A 64 5.42 8.50 -15.68
N GLN A 65 4.95 8.54 -14.42
CA GLN A 65 5.69 9.11 -13.30
C GLN A 65 7.01 8.39 -13.06
N LEU A 66 7.01 7.06 -13.19
CA LEU A 66 8.18 6.23 -13.00
C LEU A 66 9.20 6.39 -14.13
N GLY A 67 8.75 6.62 -15.37
CA GLY A 67 9.63 6.97 -16.49
C GLY A 67 10.48 8.21 -16.19
N ARG A 68 9.96 9.15 -15.38
CA ARG A 68 10.68 10.36 -14.94
C ARG A 68 11.74 10.11 -13.86
N LEU A 69 11.75 8.94 -13.22
CA LEU A 69 12.77 8.61 -12.21
C LEU A 69 14.16 8.38 -12.81
N GLY A 70 14.26 8.33 -14.14
CA GLY A 70 15.50 8.12 -14.87
C GLY A 70 15.89 6.65 -14.92
N LYS A 71 16.62 6.27 -15.97
CA LYS A 71 17.21 4.94 -16.06
C LYS A 71 18.51 4.91 -15.26
N LEU A 72 18.76 3.81 -14.56
CA LEU A 72 20.08 3.58 -14.01
C LEU A 72 21.08 3.40 -15.18
N PRO A 73 22.37 3.73 -14.97
CA PRO A 73 23.40 3.42 -15.95
C PRO A 73 23.38 1.93 -16.32
N ALA A 74 23.66 1.62 -17.59
CA ALA A 74 23.80 0.24 -18.03
C ALA A 74 24.88 -0.47 -17.20
N GLY A 75 24.53 -1.61 -16.58
CA GLY A 75 25.42 -2.36 -15.69
C GLY A 75 25.37 -1.95 -14.21
N SER A 76 24.54 -0.98 -13.84
CA SER A 76 24.31 -0.65 -12.42
C SER A 76 23.63 -1.81 -11.69
N THR A 77 24.19 -2.22 -10.57
CA THR A 77 23.60 -3.19 -9.62
C THR A 77 22.79 -2.49 -8.52
N GLU A 78 22.72 -1.15 -8.53
CA GLU A 78 21.95 -0.38 -7.56
C GLU A 78 20.45 -0.67 -7.70
N THR A 79 19.78 -0.86 -6.57
CA THR A 79 18.34 -1.10 -6.51
C THR A 79 17.66 0.00 -5.72
N GLY A 80 16.42 0.30 -6.09
CA GLY A 80 15.57 1.19 -5.32
C GLY A 80 15.23 0.57 -3.97
N ARG A 81 15.33 1.35 -2.90
CA ARG A 81 14.89 0.95 -1.55
C ARG A 81 13.92 1.94 -0.97
N LEU A 82 12.97 1.43 -0.22
CA LEU A 82 12.06 2.23 0.59
C LEU A 82 12.75 2.60 1.90
N VAL A 83 12.86 3.89 2.21
CA VAL A 83 13.57 4.38 3.39
C VAL A 83 12.62 4.51 4.58
N ARG A 84 11.47 5.14 4.37
CA ARG A 84 10.44 5.32 5.40
C ARG A 84 9.06 5.34 4.77
N VAL A 85 8.07 4.86 5.52
CA VAL A 85 6.65 4.95 5.20
C VAL A 85 5.86 5.22 6.47
N HIS A 86 5.06 6.26 6.41
CA HIS A 86 4.07 6.67 7.39
C HIS A 86 2.69 6.55 6.76
N LEU A 87 1.71 6.14 7.55
CA LEU A 87 0.30 6.14 7.16
C LEU A 87 -0.49 7.03 8.11
N GLN A 88 -1.50 7.69 7.57
CA GLN A 88 -2.55 8.36 8.31
C GLN A 88 -3.88 7.68 7.94
N MET A 89 -4.45 6.94 8.90
CA MET A 89 -5.72 6.24 8.71
C MET A 89 -6.88 7.23 8.70
N HIS A 90 -7.85 6.97 7.81
CA HIS A 90 -9.12 7.70 7.70
C HIS A 90 -10.26 6.69 7.85
N GLY A 91 -10.51 6.29 9.10
CA GLY A 91 -11.36 5.15 9.43
C GLY A 91 -10.71 3.80 9.10
N THR A 92 -11.53 2.76 8.91
CA THR A 92 -11.06 1.37 8.78
C THR A 92 -10.78 0.92 7.34
N ARG A 93 -11.04 1.80 6.35
CA ARG A 93 -11.03 1.43 4.92
C ARG A 93 -10.21 2.35 4.02
N ARG A 94 -9.66 3.45 4.53
CA ARG A 94 -8.87 4.40 3.75
C ARG A 94 -7.69 4.88 4.59
N ALA A 95 -6.56 5.14 3.94
CA ALA A 95 -5.44 5.82 4.56
C ALA A 95 -4.65 6.60 3.52
N ASP A 96 -4.09 7.73 3.92
CA ASP A 96 -3.06 8.40 3.12
C ASP A 96 -1.68 7.89 3.58
N TYR A 97 -0.74 7.78 2.65
CA TYR A 97 0.62 7.36 2.95
C TYR A 97 1.64 8.39 2.47
N PHE A 98 2.74 8.47 3.19
CA PHE A 98 3.84 9.38 2.95
C PHE A 98 5.16 8.67 3.22
N GLY A 99 6.14 8.88 2.36
CA GLY A 99 7.40 8.18 2.49
C GLY A 99 8.51 8.78 1.67
N THR A 100 9.65 8.12 1.74
CA THR A 100 10.77 8.42 0.86
C THR A 100 11.35 7.14 0.31
N LEU A 101 11.66 7.16 -0.97
CA LEU A 101 12.38 6.12 -1.68
C LEU A 101 13.76 6.63 -2.07
N GLN A 102 14.75 5.75 -2.07
CA GLN A 102 16.11 6.05 -2.49
C GLN A 102 16.48 5.13 -3.64
N ARG A 103 17.09 5.69 -4.69
CA ARG A 103 17.64 4.93 -5.81
C ARG A 103 18.97 5.57 -6.23
N GLY A 104 20.04 4.80 -6.08
CA GLY A 104 21.41 5.32 -6.11
C GLY A 104 21.60 6.45 -5.10
N THR A 105 22.11 7.59 -5.56
CA THR A 105 22.36 8.79 -4.74
C THR A 105 21.13 9.67 -4.54
N ARG A 106 20.01 9.38 -5.20
CA ARG A 106 18.82 10.24 -5.18
C ARG A 106 17.79 9.72 -4.19
N VAL A 107 17.31 10.62 -3.32
CA VAL A 107 16.14 10.40 -2.46
C VAL A 107 14.97 11.17 -3.04
N ARG A 108 13.81 10.52 -3.11
CA ARG A 108 12.55 11.11 -3.59
C ARG A 108 11.44 10.94 -2.58
N ALA A 109 10.55 11.93 -2.55
CA ALA A 109 9.35 11.85 -1.76
C ALA A 109 8.31 11.02 -2.53
N VAL A 110 7.56 10.20 -1.80
CA VAL A 110 6.39 9.49 -2.33
C VAL A 110 5.21 9.74 -1.43
N ALA A 111 4.06 10.01 -2.03
CA ALA A 111 2.81 10.18 -1.32
C ALA A 111 1.66 9.58 -2.12
N GLY A 112 0.54 9.32 -1.46
CA GLY A 112 -0.64 8.83 -2.13
C GLY A 112 -1.68 8.32 -1.13
N ARG A 113 -2.61 7.54 -1.65
CA ARG A 113 -3.73 6.99 -0.89
C ARG A 113 -3.90 5.51 -1.15
N ILE A 114 -4.31 4.80 -0.11
CA ILE A 114 -4.77 3.42 -0.19
C ILE A 114 -6.23 3.29 0.24
N GLU A 115 -6.91 2.32 -0.34
CA GLU A 115 -8.26 1.93 0.03
C GLU A 115 -8.39 0.42 0.18
N LYS A 116 -9.23 -0.01 1.12
CA LYS A 116 -9.59 -1.41 1.31
C LYS A 116 -10.69 -1.75 0.31
N THR A 117 -10.32 -2.43 -0.77
CA THR A 117 -11.25 -2.84 -1.82
C THR A 117 -11.64 -4.30 -1.66
N ALA A 118 -12.88 -4.61 -2.03
CA ALA A 118 -13.40 -5.97 -2.05
C ALA A 118 -13.16 -6.55 -3.45
N GLN A 119 -12.20 -7.46 -3.59
CA GLN A 119 -11.94 -8.13 -4.87
C GLN A 119 -12.72 -9.45 -4.89
N PRO A 120 -13.46 -9.77 -5.97
CA PRO A 120 -13.99 -11.11 -6.15
C PRO A 120 -12.83 -12.11 -6.19
N ARG A 121 -12.93 -13.20 -5.41
CA ARG A 121 -11.97 -14.29 -5.50
C ARG A 121 -12.12 -14.95 -6.88
N ILE A 122 -11.03 -15.05 -7.63
CA ILE A 122 -11.06 -15.73 -8.94
C ILE A 122 -11.44 -17.20 -8.70
N GLY A 123 -12.50 -17.67 -9.36
CA GLY A 123 -12.92 -19.07 -9.37
C GLY A 123 -14.14 -19.40 -8.50
N HIS A 124 -14.69 -18.47 -7.72
CA HIS A 124 -15.84 -18.76 -6.83
C HIS A 124 -17.12 -18.03 -7.32
N PRO A 125 -17.96 -18.66 -8.14
CA PRO A 125 -19.23 -18.08 -8.55
C PRO A 125 -20.25 -18.14 -7.40
N HIS A 126 -20.71 -16.96 -6.98
CA HIS A 126 -21.84 -16.70 -6.09
C HIS A 126 -21.69 -17.15 -4.61
N GLY A 127 -21.51 -16.17 -3.71
CA GLY A 127 -21.85 -16.30 -2.28
C GLY A 127 -20.70 -16.30 -1.25
N GLU A 128 -19.43 -16.37 -1.66
CA GLU A 128 -18.29 -16.47 -0.73
C GLU A 128 -17.48 -15.16 -0.55
N PRO A 129 -16.73 -15.01 0.56
CA PRO A 129 -16.20 -13.73 1.00
C PRO A 129 -15.20 -13.13 0.01
N VAL A 130 -15.52 -11.92 -0.45
CA VAL A 130 -14.62 -11.01 -1.17
C VAL A 130 -13.30 -10.88 -0.43
N ASP A 131 -12.18 -11.06 -1.14
CA ASP A 131 -10.86 -10.84 -0.56
C ASP A 131 -10.70 -9.33 -0.38
N GLN A 132 -10.76 -8.88 0.87
CA GLN A 132 -10.54 -7.47 1.17
C GLN A 132 -9.05 -7.21 1.17
N ARG A 133 -8.60 -6.37 0.23
CA ARG A 133 -7.19 -6.02 0.08
C ARG A 133 -7.01 -4.51 0.06
N TRP A 134 -5.89 -4.06 0.59
CA TRP A 134 -5.47 -2.67 0.47
C TRP A 134 -4.86 -2.43 -0.90
N VAL A 135 -5.35 -1.42 -1.60
CA VAL A 135 -4.94 -1.06 -2.96
C VAL A 135 -4.57 0.41 -2.98
N ILE A 136 -3.44 0.75 -3.61
CA ILE A 136 -3.05 2.12 -3.93
C ILE A 136 -4.01 2.67 -4.98
N VAL A 137 -4.74 3.73 -4.61
CA VAL A 137 -5.71 4.43 -5.47
C VAL A 137 -5.23 5.81 -5.90
N GLU A 138 -4.17 6.31 -5.30
CA GLU A 138 -3.48 7.53 -5.73
C GLU A 138 -1.98 7.37 -5.47
N LEU A 139 -1.12 7.81 -6.38
CA LEU A 139 0.33 7.78 -6.22
C LEU A 139 0.98 9.02 -6.84
N SER A 140 1.95 9.59 -6.14
CA SER A 140 2.80 10.67 -6.61
C SER A 140 4.23 10.50 -6.13
N VAL A 141 5.20 10.72 -7.02
CA VAL A 141 6.63 10.75 -6.70
C VAL A 141 7.24 12.09 -7.14
N VAL A 142 8.02 12.71 -6.26
CA VAL A 142 8.69 14.01 -6.46
C VAL A 142 10.20 13.85 -6.34
#